data_AF-A0A1Z8RHY5-F1
#
_entry.id   AF-A0A1Z8RHY5-F1
#
_cell.length_a   1.000
_cell.length_b   1.000
_cell.length_c   1.000
_cell.angle_alpha   90.00
_cell.angle_beta   90.00
_cell.angle_gamma   90.00
#
_symmetry.space_group_name_H-M   'P 1'
#
loop_
_entity.id
_entity.type
_entity.pdbx_description
1 polymer ?
#
loop_
_entity_poly.entity_id
_entity_poly.type
_entity_poly.pdbx_seq_one_letter_code
_entity_poly.pdbx_strand_id
1 'polypeptide(L)'
;MARLVKSIVSGSNVTGLGETTSSDSLEGRFAVEVATLTDGATITPNFGANQNFTVTLAGNRTLANPTNKVVGQTGSIFVVQDGTGSRTLSYGTDYEFAGGTAPTLTTTASAVDRIDYIIRSSTSIQCVFTANYS
;
A
#
# COMPACT_ATOMS: atom_id res chain seq x y z
N MET A 1 -10.41 -4.32 24.54
CA MET A 1 -9.23 -4.49 23.67
C MET A 1 -9.18 -5.93 23.23
N ALA A 2 -9.21 -6.20 21.92
CA ALA A 2 -8.94 -7.55 21.42
C ALA A 2 -7.44 -7.85 21.59
N ARG A 3 -7.11 -9.04 22.08
CA ARG A 3 -5.72 -9.49 22.25
C ARG A 3 -5.47 -10.61 21.25
N LEU A 4 -4.35 -10.54 20.54
CA LEU A 4 -3.92 -11.66 19.70
C LEU A 4 -3.42 -12.77 20.63
N VAL A 5 -4.01 -13.95 20.51
CA VAL A 5 -3.62 -15.15 21.26
C VAL A 5 -3.05 -16.13 20.25
N LYS A 6 -1.78 -16.53 20.43
CA LYS A 6 -1.18 -17.64 19.69
C LYS A 6 -1.72 -18.96 20.25
N SER A 7 -2.18 -19.84 19.38
CA SER A 7 -2.40 -21.24 19.71
C SER A 7 -1.11 -22.02 19.46
N ILE A 8 -0.69 -22.79 20.48
CA ILE A 8 0.37 -23.78 20.30
C ILE A 8 -0.34 -25.08 19.90
N VAL A 9 0.05 -25.67 18.78
CA VAL A 9 -0.59 -26.88 18.25
C VAL A 9 0.38 -28.06 18.18
N SER A 10 -0.14 -29.26 18.43
CA SER A 10 0.55 -30.53 18.18
C SER A 10 -0.40 -31.46 17.42
N GLY A 11 -0.09 -31.70 16.14
CA GLY A 11 -1.05 -32.29 15.20
C GLY A 11 -2.29 -31.41 15.07
N SER A 12 -3.48 -32.00 15.21
CA SER A 12 -4.76 -31.26 15.17
C SER A 12 -5.19 -30.65 16.50
N ASN A 13 -4.43 -30.85 17.59
CA ASN A 13 -4.80 -30.41 18.92
C ASN A 13 -4.15 -29.07 19.29
N VAL A 14 -4.91 -28.15 19.87
CA VAL A 14 -4.36 -26.97 20.56
C VAL A 14 -3.88 -27.42 21.95
N THR A 15 -2.58 -27.33 22.19
CA THR A 15 -1.93 -27.76 23.43
C THR A 15 -1.64 -26.60 24.39
N GLY A 16 -1.83 -25.36 23.95
CA GLY A 16 -1.71 -24.17 24.78
C GLY A 16 -2.20 -22.90 24.09
N LEU A 17 -2.51 -21.89 24.91
CA LEU A 17 -2.84 -20.54 24.47
C LEU A 17 -1.89 -19.57 25.17
N GLY A 18 -1.37 -18.59 24.43
CA GLY A 18 -0.54 -17.52 24.99
C GLY A 18 -0.83 -16.21 24.29
N GLU A 19 -0.78 -15.10 25.01
CA GLU A 19 -0.90 -13.78 24.38
C GLU A 19 0.37 -13.49 23.57
N THR A 20 0.21 -12.93 22.38
CA THR A 20 1.36 -12.47 21.59
C THR A 20 2.02 -11.29 22.31
N THR A 21 3.34 -11.37 22.46
CA THR A 21 4.18 -10.36 23.09
C THR A 21 5.21 -9.83 22.08
N SER A 22 5.89 -8.73 22.41
CA SER A 22 6.98 -8.21 21.59
C SER A 22 8.21 -9.13 21.52
N SER A 23 8.30 -10.11 22.42
CA SER A 23 9.35 -11.15 22.41
C SER A 23 9.03 -12.34 21.52
N ASP A 24 7.81 -12.45 21.01
CA ASP A 24 7.45 -13.55 20.11
C ASP A 24 8.05 -13.33 18.72
N SER A 25 8.84 -14.31 18.26
CA SER A 25 9.35 -14.35 16.90
C SER A 25 8.40 -15.14 15.99
N LEU A 26 8.14 -14.60 14.81
CA LEU A 26 7.39 -15.28 13.78
C LEU A 26 8.37 -16.07 12.90
N GLU A 27 8.39 -17.40 13.03
CA GLU A 27 9.25 -18.26 12.23
C GLU A 27 8.58 -18.51 10.86
N GLY A 28 9.12 -17.92 9.78
CA GLY A 28 8.61 -18.07 8.41
C GLY A 28 8.68 -16.79 7.59
N ARG A 29 8.18 -16.82 6.36
CA ARG A 29 8.06 -15.63 5.48
C ARG A 29 6.60 -15.22 5.43
N PHE A 30 6.30 -14.00 5.86
CA PHE A 30 4.97 -13.41 5.76
C PHE A 30 5.03 -12.31 4.71
N ALA A 31 4.27 -12.50 3.64
CA ALA A 31 4.14 -11.51 2.57
C ALA A 31 2.69 -11.02 2.57
N VAL A 32 2.54 -9.71 2.45
CA VAL A 32 1.25 -9.09 2.23
C VAL A 32 0.99 -9.07 0.72
N GLU A 33 -0.14 -9.60 0.29
CA GLU A 33 -0.51 -9.63 -1.13
C GLU A 33 -0.60 -8.22 -1.73
N VAL A 34 -0.48 -8.12 -3.05
CA VAL A 34 -0.74 -6.88 -3.78
C VAL A 34 -2.22 -6.85 -4.16
N ALA A 35 -3.03 -6.02 -3.51
CA ALA A 35 -4.46 -5.89 -3.83
C ALA A 35 -4.67 -4.95 -5.02
N THR A 36 -5.52 -5.36 -5.96
CA THR A 36 -5.94 -4.49 -7.06
C THR A 36 -6.95 -3.45 -6.58
N LEU A 37 -6.63 -2.19 -6.79
CA LEU A 37 -7.58 -1.09 -6.63
C LEU A 37 -8.47 -0.98 -7.87
N THR A 38 -9.74 -0.68 -7.65
CA THR A 38 -10.67 -0.35 -8.73
C THR A 38 -10.28 1.01 -9.34
N ASP A 39 -10.08 1.05 -10.66
CA ASP A 39 -9.91 2.31 -11.39
C ASP A 39 -11.23 3.10 -11.41
N GLY A 40 -11.11 4.39 -11.17
CA GLY A 40 -12.20 5.36 -11.21
C GLY A 40 -11.60 6.77 -11.34
N ALA A 41 -12.42 7.78 -11.63
CA ALA A 41 -11.94 9.16 -11.70
C ALA A 41 -11.19 9.58 -10.41
N THR A 42 -11.66 9.08 -9.27
CA THR A 42 -10.99 9.14 -7.98
C THR A 42 -10.79 7.72 -7.45
N ILE A 43 -9.55 7.39 -7.12
CA ILE A 43 -9.14 6.11 -6.54
C ILE A 43 -8.83 6.36 -5.06
N THR A 44 -9.53 5.69 -4.16
CA THR A 44 -9.35 5.83 -2.71
C THR A 44 -8.89 4.51 -2.10
N PRO A 45 -7.58 4.34 -1.82
CA PRO A 45 -7.09 3.12 -1.16
C PRO A 45 -7.67 2.97 0.26
N ASN A 46 -7.94 1.72 0.66
CA ASN A 46 -8.30 1.39 2.04
C ASN A 46 -7.11 0.71 2.73
N PHE A 47 -6.36 1.48 3.53
CA PHE A 47 -5.15 1.00 4.20
C PHE A 47 -5.45 0.09 5.40
N GLY A 48 -6.70 0.01 5.84
CA GLY A 48 -7.14 -1.01 6.79
C GLY A 48 -7.35 -2.38 6.16
N ALA A 49 -7.54 -2.44 4.83
CA ALA A 49 -7.76 -3.70 4.10
C ALA A 49 -6.46 -4.32 3.58
N ASN A 50 -5.50 -3.49 3.15
CA ASN A 50 -4.20 -3.99 2.67
C ASN A 50 -3.08 -2.95 2.82
N GLN A 51 -1.83 -3.36 2.63
CA GLN A 51 -0.64 -2.50 2.62
C GLN A 51 -0.07 -2.30 1.21
N ASN A 52 -0.13 -3.34 0.37
CA ASN A 52 0.40 -3.29 -0.99
C ASN A 52 -0.73 -3.24 -2.01
N PHE A 53 -0.62 -2.34 -2.99
CA PHE A 53 -1.67 -2.12 -3.97
C PHE A 53 -1.15 -2.07 -5.40
N THR A 54 -2.01 -2.38 -6.36
CA THR A 54 -1.78 -2.09 -7.77
C THR A 54 -3.01 -1.44 -8.39
N VAL A 55 -2.81 -0.55 -9.36
CA VAL A 55 -3.89 0.04 -10.15
C VAL A 55 -3.44 0.26 -11.58
N THR A 56 -4.27 -0.13 -12.55
CA THR A 56 -4.08 0.23 -13.97
C THR A 56 -4.96 1.42 -14.31
N LEU A 57 -4.34 2.52 -14.73
CA LEU A 57 -5.04 3.76 -15.03
C LEU A 57 -5.68 3.69 -16.43
N ALA A 58 -6.99 3.83 -16.51
CA ALA A 58 -7.70 3.92 -17.80
C ALA A 58 -7.98 5.37 -18.27
N GLY A 59 -7.40 6.36 -17.58
CA GLY A 59 -7.63 7.78 -17.81
C GLY A 59 -6.79 8.64 -16.86
N ASN A 60 -6.97 9.96 -16.91
CA ASN A 60 -6.33 10.85 -15.92
C ASN A 60 -7.10 10.74 -14.60
N ARG A 61 -6.43 10.32 -13.53
CA ARG A 61 -7.06 9.97 -12.25
C ARG A 61 -6.55 10.83 -11.11
N THR A 62 -7.29 10.79 -10.00
CA THR A 62 -6.83 11.28 -8.69
C THR A 62 -6.65 10.10 -7.74
N LEU A 63 -5.47 9.95 -7.14
CA LEU A 63 -5.26 9.09 -5.98
C LEU A 63 -5.60 9.87 -4.71
N ALA A 64 -6.80 9.67 -4.18
CA ALA A 64 -7.26 10.34 -2.98
C ALA A 64 -6.49 9.89 -1.73
N ASN A 65 -6.61 10.67 -0.66
CA ASN A 65 -6.08 10.30 0.66
C ASN A 65 -6.67 8.95 1.08
N PRO A 66 -5.84 7.97 1.50
CA PRO A 66 -6.32 6.67 1.93
C PRO A 66 -7.23 6.75 3.15
N THR A 67 -8.16 5.80 3.25
CA THR A 67 -8.95 5.58 4.47
C THR A 67 -8.24 4.61 5.41
N ASN A 68 -8.60 4.63 6.70
CA ASN A 68 -8.14 3.69 7.72
C ASN A 68 -6.60 3.60 7.88
N LYS A 69 -5.92 4.75 7.75
CA LYS A 69 -4.47 4.85 7.93
C LYS A 69 -4.08 4.56 9.38
N VAL A 70 -3.03 3.77 9.57
CA VAL A 70 -2.40 3.52 10.87
C VAL A 70 -1.00 4.13 10.86
N VAL A 71 -0.66 4.94 11.87
CA VAL A 71 0.68 5.53 11.99
C VAL A 71 1.73 4.41 12.09
N GLY A 72 2.81 4.53 11.32
CA GLY A 72 3.86 3.52 11.19
C GLY A 72 3.58 2.45 10.14
N GLN A 73 2.39 2.40 9.53
CA GLN A 73 2.11 1.51 8.40
C GLN A 73 2.97 1.89 7.19
N THR A 74 3.54 0.87 6.55
CA THR A 74 4.34 0.98 5.33
C THR A 74 3.79 0.09 4.23
N GLY A 75 4.08 0.41 2.99
CA GLY A 75 3.76 -0.45 1.85
C GLY A 75 4.16 0.17 0.53
N SER A 76 3.69 -0.43 -0.56
CA SER A 76 3.92 0.05 -1.93
C SER A 76 2.63 0.12 -2.73
N ILE A 77 2.52 1.08 -3.64
CA ILE A 77 1.47 1.17 -4.65
C ILE A 77 2.13 1.11 -6.02
N PHE A 78 1.80 0.09 -6.80
CA PHE A 78 2.16 -0.01 -8.21
C PHE A 78 1.10 0.73 -9.05
N VAL A 79 1.56 1.64 -9.90
CA VAL A 79 0.70 2.42 -10.79
C VAL A 79 1.06 2.04 -12.22
N VAL A 80 0.10 1.48 -12.94
CA VAL A 80 0.31 0.90 -14.27
C VAL A 80 -0.40 1.76 -15.32
N GLN A 81 0.29 2.11 -16.39
CA GLN A 81 -0.34 2.72 -17.57
C GLN A 81 -1.23 1.69 -18.29
N ASP A 82 -2.35 2.12 -18.86
CA ASP A 82 -3.08 1.27 -19.80
C ASP A 82 -2.26 1.00 -21.08
N GLY A 83 -2.83 0.23 -22.01
CA GLY A 83 -2.21 -0.06 -23.29
C GLY A 83 -2.04 1.14 -24.22
N THR A 84 -2.53 2.34 -23.86
CA THR A 84 -2.31 3.58 -24.62
C THR A 84 -1.18 4.41 -24.02
N GLY A 85 -1.09 4.46 -22.68
CA GLY A 85 -0.17 5.34 -21.97
C GLY A 85 -0.68 6.78 -21.85
N SER A 86 0.23 7.66 -21.43
CA SER A 86 0.00 9.10 -21.24
C SER A 86 -1.12 9.44 -20.23
N ARG A 87 -1.34 8.56 -19.24
CA ARG A 87 -2.22 8.84 -18.11
C ARG A 87 -1.49 9.60 -17.03
N THR A 88 -2.16 10.57 -16.44
CA THR A 88 -1.66 11.32 -15.29
C THR A 88 -2.35 10.87 -14.01
N LEU A 89 -1.66 11.05 -12.88
CA LEU A 89 -2.19 10.82 -11.55
C LEU A 89 -1.92 12.05 -10.70
N SER A 90 -2.98 12.69 -10.22
CA SER A 90 -2.89 13.68 -9.14
C SER A 90 -3.01 12.98 -7.80
N TYR A 91 -2.54 13.64 -6.73
CA TYR A 91 -2.47 13.05 -5.40
C TYR A 91 -3.27 13.87 -4.40
N GLY A 92 -3.85 13.17 -3.41
CA GLY A 92 -4.41 13.80 -2.23
C GLY A 92 -3.37 14.57 -1.42
N THR A 93 -3.84 15.46 -0.56
CA THR A 93 -3.00 16.41 0.18
C THR A 93 -2.07 15.77 1.20
N ASP A 94 -2.33 14.53 1.61
CA ASP A 94 -1.55 13.87 2.66
C ASP A 94 -0.28 13.22 2.09
N TYR A 95 -0.18 13.03 0.77
CA TYR A 95 1.00 12.46 0.12
C TYR A 95 2.11 13.50 0.02
N GLU A 96 3.17 13.31 0.78
CA GLU A 96 4.37 14.14 0.83
C GLU A 96 5.49 13.45 0.05
N PHE A 97 5.86 14.00 -1.11
CA PHE A 97 6.98 13.52 -1.91
C PHE A 97 8.26 14.32 -1.63
N ALA A 98 9.42 13.72 -1.91
CA ALA A 98 10.71 14.38 -1.77
C ALA A 98 10.75 15.71 -2.54
N GLY A 99 11.27 16.76 -1.91
CA GLY A 99 11.30 18.11 -2.49
C GLY A 99 9.93 18.80 -2.59
N GLY A 100 8.88 18.24 -1.99
CA GLY A 100 7.54 18.84 -1.94
C GLY A 100 6.81 18.87 -3.28
N THR A 101 7.30 18.12 -4.27
CA THR A 101 6.75 18.10 -5.64
C THR A 101 6.24 16.71 -5.97
N ALA A 102 4.99 16.62 -6.42
CA ALA A 102 4.42 15.35 -6.88
C ALA A 102 5.20 14.83 -8.10
N PRO A 103 5.46 13.52 -8.18
CA PRO A 103 6.18 12.93 -9.30
C PRO A 103 5.35 12.99 -10.59
N THR A 104 6.03 12.93 -11.73
CA THR A 104 5.39 12.70 -13.04
C THR A 104 5.48 11.22 -13.35
N LEU A 105 4.34 10.61 -13.70
CA LEU A 105 4.30 9.20 -14.12
C LEU A 105 5.03 8.99 -15.44
N THR A 106 5.59 7.80 -15.60
CA THR A 106 6.05 7.31 -16.90
C THR A 106 4.85 7.20 -17.84
N THR A 107 4.97 7.75 -19.05
CA THR A 107 3.85 7.87 -20.00
C THR A 107 3.78 6.75 -21.02
N THR A 108 4.80 5.88 -21.07
CA THR A 108 4.82 4.73 -21.98
C THR A 108 3.65 3.79 -21.70
N ALA A 109 3.01 3.28 -22.75
CA ALA A 109 1.96 2.27 -22.62
C ALA A 109 2.45 1.08 -21.79
N SER A 110 1.60 0.60 -20.88
CA SER A 110 1.89 -0.52 -19.97
C SER A 110 3.07 -0.33 -19.01
N ALA A 111 3.70 0.84 -18.94
CA ALA A 111 4.74 1.11 -17.97
C ALA A 111 4.21 1.05 -16.54
N VAL A 112 5.05 0.57 -15.63
CA VAL A 112 4.75 0.51 -14.20
C VAL A 112 5.62 1.51 -13.45
N ASP A 113 5.00 2.31 -12.61
CA ASP A 113 5.69 3.13 -11.60
C ASP A 113 5.39 2.60 -10.20
N ARG A 114 6.23 2.91 -9.21
CA ARG A 114 6.02 2.51 -7.81
C ARG A 114 6.09 3.70 -6.87
N ILE A 115 5.15 3.74 -5.92
CA ILE A 115 5.14 4.67 -4.79
C ILE A 115 5.31 3.84 -3.51
N ASP A 116 6.47 3.95 -2.88
CA ASP A 116 6.69 3.42 -1.54
C ASP A 116 6.30 4.46 -0.50
N TYR A 117 5.69 4.04 0.61
CA TYR A 117 5.18 4.99 1.60
C TYR A 117 5.36 4.53 3.06
N ILE A 118 5.35 5.52 3.96
CA ILE A 118 5.15 5.35 5.40
C ILE A 118 4.17 6.39 5.95
N ILE A 119 3.23 5.97 6.80
CA ILE A 119 2.30 6.87 7.48
C ILE A 119 3.01 7.51 8.69
N ARG A 120 3.33 8.80 8.59
CA ARG A 120 3.94 9.58 9.69
C ARG A 120 2.88 10.11 10.67
N SER A 121 1.70 10.50 10.16
CA SER A 121 0.56 10.95 10.96
C SER A 121 -0.76 10.71 10.22
N SER A 122 -1.90 11.05 10.85
CA SER A 122 -3.23 10.96 10.22
C SER A 122 -3.39 11.82 8.96
N THR A 123 -2.50 12.78 8.71
CA THR A 123 -2.53 13.69 7.54
C THR A 123 -1.16 13.80 6.86
N SER A 124 -0.26 12.83 7.09
CA SER A 124 1.10 12.88 6.54
C SER A 124 1.56 11.48 6.14
N ILE A 125 1.77 11.30 4.84
CA ILE A 125 2.24 10.07 4.19
C ILE A 125 3.52 10.42 3.47
N GLN A 126 4.65 9.95 3.96
CA GLN A 126 5.93 10.21 3.30
C GLN A 126 6.13 9.19 2.20
N CYS A 127 6.41 9.67 0.99
CA CYS A 127 6.45 8.88 -0.23
C CYS A 127 7.81 8.94 -0.92
N VAL A 128 8.22 7.82 -1.49
CA VAL A 128 9.31 7.72 -2.47
C VAL A 128 8.74 7.17 -3.77
N PHE A 129 9.02 7.88 -4.87
CA PHE A 129 8.58 7.48 -6.20
C PHE A 129 9.75 6.90 -7.00
N THR A 130 9.50 5.76 -7.65
CA THR A 130 10.42 5.14 -8.60
C THR A 130 9.70 4.95 -9.93
N ALA A 131 10.24 5.54 -11.00
CA ALA A 131 9.63 5.51 -12.33
C ALA A 131 10.09 4.30 -13.15
N ASN A 132 9.25 3.85 -14.08
CA ASN A 132 9.56 2.90 -15.16
C ASN A 132 10.17 1.57 -14.66
N TYR A 133 9.49 0.98 -13.68
CA TYR A 133 9.81 -0.32 -13.11
C TYR A 133 9.28 -1.45 -14.00
N SER A 134 10.01 -1.74 -15.09
CA SER A 134 9.73 -2.73 -16.15
C SER A 134 8.51 -2.47 -17.04
#